data_AF-A0A353V4Q6-F1
#
_entry.id   AF-A0A353V4Q6-F1
#
_cell.length_a   1.000
_cell.length_b   1.000
_cell.length_c   1.000
_cell.angle_alpha   90.00
_cell.angle_beta   90.00
_cell.angle_gamma   90.00
#
_symmetry.space_group_name_H-M   'P 1'
#
loop_
_entity.id
_entity.type
_entity.pdbx_description
1 polymer ?
#
loop_
_entity_poly.entity_id
_entity_poly.type
_entity_poly.pdbx_seq_one_letter_code
_entity_poly.pdbx_strand_id
1 'polypeptide(L)'
;MALTAAELVKADQEHLIHPLHHPTDNAEPTIYVRGRGATVTDIGGHDYLDGLSGLWNVNVGHGRAELADAAAAQMKELAYFSGYVGSSSVPAITLASRLVALAGDGMQAVFLACGGAEANESAFKTARFYWKARGKPDKFKIIARQHGYHGVTLQAMSATGMGAYWKMFEPRVPGFVHVPTCYPYRQQGVRPGESAGQAAAREIEEAILREGPDTVAAFIGEPIHGGGGVIYPTDDYWPRVREVCTRHDVLLIADEVITGFCRTGRWFAMHHWNVRPDIRAFAKGVTSGYLPLGGIMVSKAVKDAMDTVKPEDRWMHAYTYSGHPACCAVA
;
A
#
# COMPACT_ATOMS: atom_id res chain seq x y z
N MET A 1 -9.84 27.37 -26.75
CA MET A 1 -11.15 27.66 -26.12
C MET A 1 -11.39 26.60 -25.08
N ALA A 2 -11.95 26.94 -23.91
CA ALA A 2 -12.32 25.94 -22.91
C ALA A 2 -13.52 25.12 -23.44
N LEU A 3 -13.47 23.80 -23.30
CA LEU A 3 -14.56 22.91 -23.69
C LEU A 3 -15.79 23.17 -22.81
N THR A 4 -16.98 23.09 -23.39
CA THR A 4 -18.25 23.05 -22.65
C THR A 4 -18.38 21.74 -21.86
N ALA A 5 -19.29 21.69 -20.89
CA ALA A 5 -19.54 20.46 -20.12
C ALA A 5 -19.94 19.28 -21.02
N ALA A 6 -20.77 19.51 -22.05
CA ALA A 6 -21.17 18.47 -22.99
C ALA A 6 -20.00 17.95 -23.86
N GLU A 7 -19.12 18.86 -24.30
CA GLU A 7 -17.91 18.48 -25.03
C GLU A 7 -16.93 17.69 -24.14
N LEU A 8 -16.82 18.03 -22.85
CA LEU A 8 -16.02 17.27 -21.89
C LEU A 8 -16.56 15.87 -21.66
N VAL A 9 -17.88 15.71 -21.47
CA VAL A 9 -18.52 14.39 -21.34
C VAL A 9 -18.25 13.53 -22.57
N LYS A 10 -18.42 14.09 -23.77
CA LYS A 10 -18.15 13.36 -25.01
C LYS A 10 -16.68 12.95 -25.11
N ALA A 11 -15.76 13.86 -24.83
CA ALA A 11 -14.33 13.56 -24.87
C ALA A 11 -13.92 12.52 -23.81
N ASP A 12 -14.52 12.56 -22.61
CA ASP A 12 -14.32 11.55 -21.57
C ASP A 12 -14.70 10.15 -22.08
N GLN A 13 -15.88 10.02 -22.66
CA GLN A 13 -16.40 8.76 -23.20
C GLN A 13 -15.59 8.23 -24.39
N GLU A 14 -15.12 9.13 -25.26
CA GLU A 14 -14.42 8.75 -26.49
C GLU A 14 -12.93 8.47 -26.28
N HIS A 15 -12.32 9.09 -25.27
CA HIS A 15 -10.85 9.17 -25.19
C HIS A 15 -10.25 8.81 -23.84
N LEU A 16 -11.03 8.72 -22.75
CA LEU A 16 -10.51 8.36 -21.43
C LEU A 16 -10.91 6.95 -21.01
N ILE A 17 -9.91 6.10 -20.75
CA ILE A 17 -10.13 4.79 -20.13
C ILE A 17 -10.04 4.94 -18.61
N HIS A 18 -11.17 4.75 -17.94
CA HIS A 18 -11.28 4.88 -16.49
C HIS A 18 -10.72 3.66 -15.74
N PRO A 19 -10.32 3.80 -14.47
CA PRO A 19 -10.02 2.65 -13.62
C PRO A 19 -11.24 1.72 -13.50
N LEU A 20 -11.03 0.40 -13.61
CA LEU A 20 -12.11 -0.61 -13.59
C LEU A 20 -13.19 -0.40 -14.67
N HIS A 21 -12.75 -0.01 -15.87
CA HIS A 21 -13.62 0.44 -16.96
C HIS A 21 -14.71 -0.56 -17.39
N HIS A 22 -15.94 -0.06 -17.46
CA HIS A 22 -16.99 -0.54 -18.35
C HIS A 22 -17.79 0.69 -18.83
N PRO A 23 -18.21 0.77 -20.11
CA PRO A 23 -18.85 1.97 -20.65
C PRO A 23 -20.17 2.36 -19.96
N THR A 24 -20.87 1.41 -19.32
CA THR A 24 -22.10 1.72 -18.56
C THR A 24 -21.84 2.62 -17.36
N ASP A 25 -20.66 2.52 -16.75
CA ASP A 25 -20.34 3.22 -15.51
C ASP A 25 -19.96 4.68 -15.79
N ASN A 26 -19.61 5.00 -17.04
CA ASN A 26 -19.27 6.34 -17.52
C ASN A 26 -20.27 6.85 -18.57
N ALA A 27 -21.48 6.28 -18.64
CA ALA A 27 -22.54 6.76 -19.54
C ALA A 27 -23.01 8.18 -19.18
N GLU A 28 -23.00 8.50 -17.87
CA GLU A 28 -23.31 9.83 -17.33
C GLU A 28 -22.24 10.23 -16.30
N PRO A 29 -21.03 10.62 -16.75
CA PRO A 29 -19.91 10.82 -15.83
C PRO A 29 -20.11 12.10 -15.01
N THR A 30 -19.84 12.01 -13.71
CA THR A 30 -19.76 13.20 -12.84
C THR A 30 -18.36 13.81 -12.93
N ILE A 31 -18.27 15.02 -13.48
CA ILE A 31 -17.00 15.74 -13.65
C ILE A 31 -16.81 16.68 -12.46
N TYR A 32 -15.90 16.34 -11.54
CA TYR A 32 -15.55 17.19 -10.39
C TYR A 32 -14.54 18.27 -10.78
N VAL A 33 -14.80 19.52 -10.40
CA VAL A 33 -14.00 20.68 -10.84
C VAL A 33 -13.39 21.50 -9.70
N ARG A 34 -13.87 21.31 -8.46
CA ARG A 34 -13.38 22.04 -7.28
C ARG A 34 -13.55 21.18 -6.03
N GLY A 35 -12.67 21.38 -5.05
CA GLY A 35 -12.85 20.85 -3.70
C GLY A 35 -12.39 21.83 -2.63
N ARG A 36 -13.06 21.82 -1.49
CA ARG A 36 -12.70 22.60 -0.29
C ARG A 36 -13.10 21.84 0.98
N GLY A 37 -12.13 21.59 1.86
CA GLY A 37 -12.39 20.84 3.09
C GLY A 37 -12.91 19.43 2.77
N ALA A 38 -14.10 19.09 3.22
CA ALA A 38 -14.74 17.80 2.95
C ALA A 38 -15.75 17.84 1.79
N THR A 39 -15.80 18.92 1.01
CA THR A 39 -16.79 19.11 -0.06
C THR A 39 -16.12 19.15 -1.42
N VAL A 40 -16.75 18.54 -2.42
CA VAL A 40 -16.38 18.66 -3.85
C VAL A 40 -17.54 19.22 -4.65
N THR A 41 -17.25 20.00 -5.69
CA THR A 41 -18.23 20.61 -6.59
C THR A 41 -18.08 20.01 -7.99
N ASP A 42 -19.18 19.57 -8.61
CA ASP A 42 -19.20 19.13 -10.00
C ASP A 42 -19.22 20.31 -11.01
N ILE A 43 -19.10 20.01 -12.30
CA ILE A 43 -19.14 21.00 -13.38
C ILE A 43 -20.51 21.69 -13.53
N GLY A 44 -21.58 21.09 -12.99
CA GLY A 44 -22.93 21.66 -12.92
C GLY A 44 -23.13 22.63 -11.75
N GLY A 45 -22.16 22.69 -10.82
CA GLY A 45 -22.22 23.53 -9.63
C GLY A 45 -22.86 22.85 -8.41
N HIS A 46 -23.11 21.54 -8.46
CA HIS A 46 -23.62 20.79 -7.31
C HIS A 46 -22.49 20.45 -6.34
N ASP A 47 -22.74 20.70 -5.05
CA ASP A 47 -21.82 20.37 -3.98
C ASP A 47 -22.15 19.00 -3.35
N TYR A 48 -21.11 18.20 -3.11
CA TYR A 48 -21.18 16.87 -2.52
C TYR A 48 -20.31 16.81 -1.27
N LEU A 49 -20.81 16.16 -0.23
CA LEU A 49 -19.97 15.75 0.90
C LEU A 49 -19.14 14.52 0.47
N ASP A 50 -17.82 14.67 0.44
CA ASP A 50 -16.89 13.59 0.17
C ASP A 50 -16.69 12.72 1.41
N GLY A 51 -17.60 11.76 1.60
CA GLY A 51 -17.57 10.81 2.71
C GLY A 51 -16.45 9.77 2.63
N LEU A 52 -15.73 9.69 1.51
CA LEU A 52 -14.67 8.69 1.28
C LEU A 52 -13.26 9.30 1.28
N SER A 53 -13.15 10.63 1.35
CA SER A 53 -11.89 11.36 1.13
C SER A 53 -11.27 10.98 -0.21
N GLY A 54 -12.04 11.08 -1.30
CA GLY A 54 -11.70 10.62 -2.64
C GLY A 54 -11.69 9.10 -2.69
N LEU A 55 -10.50 8.51 -2.60
CA LEU A 55 -10.33 7.07 -2.48
C LEU A 55 -9.47 6.77 -1.25
N TRP A 56 -10.02 7.09 -0.07
CA TRP A 56 -9.37 6.91 1.24
C TRP A 56 -8.06 7.69 1.40
N ASN A 57 -7.85 8.75 0.60
CA ASN A 57 -6.55 9.42 0.48
C ASN A 57 -6.54 10.88 0.90
N VAL A 58 -7.61 11.67 0.71
CA VAL A 58 -7.59 13.13 0.99
C VAL A 58 -7.72 13.45 2.49
N ASN A 59 -6.74 13.01 3.29
CA ASN A 59 -6.79 13.05 4.76
C ASN A 59 -6.84 14.48 5.33
N VAL A 60 -6.13 15.44 4.72
CA VAL A 60 -6.11 16.86 5.17
C VAL A 60 -7.20 17.73 4.52
N GLY A 61 -8.09 17.11 3.74
CA GLY A 61 -9.14 17.80 2.99
C GLY A 61 -8.67 18.44 1.68
N HIS A 62 -9.65 18.87 0.88
CA HIS A 62 -9.44 19.47 -0.44
C HIS A 62 -9.08 20.96 -0.34
N GLY A 63 -8.37 21.47 -1.35
CA GLY A 63 -8.09 22.91 -1.52
C GLY A 63 -7.00 23.49 -0.61
N ARG A 64 -6.00 22.68 -0.20
CA ARG A 64 -4.85 23.15 0.58
C ARG A 64 -3.86 23.89 -0.32
N ALA A 65 -3.97 25.22 -0.37
CA ALA A 65 -3.06 26.07 -1.16
C ALA A 65 -1.58 25.87 -0.78
N GLU A 66 -1.29 25.67 0.51
CA GLU A 66 0.09 25.43 1.00
C GLU A 66 0.77 24.23 0.32
N LEU A 67 0.02 23.18 -0.03
CA LEU A 67 0.57 22.00 -0.71
C LEU A 67 0.83 22.29 -2.20
N ALA A 68 -0.04 23.08 -2.83
CA ALA A 68 0.18 23.55 -4.20
C ALA A 68 1.40 24.49 -4.28
N ASP A 69 1.57 25.37 -3.29
CA ASP A 69 2.71 26.28 -3.21
C ASP A 69 4.03 25.51 -2.99
N ALA A 70 4.02 24.48 -2.14
CA ALA A 70 5.18 23.59 -1.93
C ALA A 70 5.58 22.86 -3.22
N ALA A 71 4.60 22.32 -3.96
CA ALA A 71 4.85 21.70 -5.26
C ALA A 71 5.44 22.70 -6.27
N ALA A 72 4.83 23.88 -6.39
CA ALA A 72 5.24 24.91 -7.34
C ALA A 72 6.65 25.44 -7.03
N ALA A 73 6.98 25.66 -5.75
CA ALA A 73 8.31 26.09 -5.33
C ALA A 73 9.36 25.02 -5.67
N GLN A 74 9.11 23.76 -5.31
CA GLN A 74 10.04 22.67 -5.61
C GLN A 74 10.22 22.46 -7.11
N MET A 75 9.16 22.59 -7.93
CA MET A 75 9.27 22.44 -9.38
C MET A 75 10.08 23.55 -10.06
N LYS A 76 10.04 24.78 -9.52
CA LYS A 76 10.88 25.89 -10.02
C LYS A 76 12.36 25.69 -9.70
N GLU A 77 12.66 25.15 -8.52
CA GLU A 77 14.03 24.88 -8.08
C GLU A 77 14.61 23.63 -8.77
N LEU A 78 13.92 22.51 -8.63
CA LEU A 78 14.26 21.24 -9.27
C LEU A 78 13.00 20.40 -9.44
N ALA A 79 12.40 20.46 -10.63
CA ALA A 79 11.25 19.64 -10.98
C ALA A 79 11.55 18.14 -10.86
N TYR A 80 12.66 17.70 -11.45
CA TYR A 80 13.03 16.30 -11.48
C TYR A 80 14.53 16.11 -11.68
N PHE A 81 15.08 15.16 -10.93
CA PHE A 81 16.29 14.43 -11.29
C PHE A 81 16.17 13.00 -10.77
N SER A 82 16.81 12.05 -11.43
CA SER A 82 16.71 10.63 -11.06
C SER A 82 17.34 10.35 -9.70
N GLY A 83 16.73 9.46 -8.91
CA GLY A 83 17.33 8.89 -7.70
C GLY A 83 18.26 7.69 -7.95
N TYR A 84 18.56 7.38 -9.22
CA TYR A 84 19.40 6.25 -9.58
C TYR A 84 20.88 6.47 -9.22
N VAL A 85 21.58 5.37 -8.89
CA VAL A 85 23.04 5.28 -8.81
C VAL A 85 23.67 6.40 -7.95
N GLY A 86 23.18 6.55 -6.71
CA GLY A 86 23.75 7.49 -5.72
C GLY A 86 23.30 8.95 -5.88
N SER A 87 22.47 9.26 -6.88
CA SER A 87 21.83 10.58 -6.99
C SER A 87 20.68 10.72 -5.99
N SER A 88 20.41 11.94 -5.53
CA SER A 88 19.33 12.20 -4.58
C SER A 88 18.82 13.65 -4.66
N SER A 89 17.81 13.96 -3.87
CA SER A 89 17.27 15.32 -3.70
C SER A 89 17.02 15.61 -2.22
N VAL A 90 17.13 16.89 -1.83
CA VAL A 90 16.87 17.33 -0.46
C VAL A 90 15.46 16.94 0.02
N PRO A 91 14.37 17.10 -0.76
CA PRO A 91 13.04 16.65 -0.36
C PRO A 91 12.97 15.13 -0.09
N ALA A 92 13.56 14.30 -0.95
CA ALA A 92 13.52 12.85 -0.78
C ALA A 92 14.27 12.40 0.49
N ILE A 93 15.45 12.97 0.76
CA ILE A 93 16.23 12.71 1.98
C ILE A 93 15.44 13.14 3.23
N THR A 94 14.88 14.35 3.19
CA THR A 94 14.14 14.93 4.30
C THR A 94 12.89 14.11 4.62
N LEU A 95 12.14 13.73 3.59
CA LEU A 95 10.96 12.89 3.74
C LEU A 95 11.31 11.52 4.31
N ALA A 96 12.33 10.85 3.78
CA ALA A 96 12.75 9.52 4.26
C ALA A 96 13.09 9.55 5.76
N SER A 97 13.84 10.57 6.20
CA SER A 97 14.17 10.79 7.61
C SER A 97 12.92 11.02 8.46
N ARG A 98 12.01 11.89 7.99
CA ARG A 98 10.76 12.22 8.70
C ARG A 98 9.84 11.01 8.83
N LEU A 99 9.71 10.20 7.78
CA LEU A 99 8.89 8.99 7.78
C LEU A 99 9.38 7.96 8.80
N VAL A 100 10.69 7.74 8.89
CA VAL A 100 11.30 6.86 9.90
C VAL A 100 11.03 7.37 11.32
N ALA A 101 11.19 8.68 11.54
CA ALA A 101 10.91 9.30 12.83
C ALA A 101 9.43 9.18 13.24
N LEU A 102 8.49 9.40 12.29
CA LEU A 102 7.05 9.26 12.53
C LEU A 102 6.61 7.82 12.78
N ALA A 103 7.27 6.85 12.14
CA ALA A 103 6.99 5.44 12.38
C ALA A 103 7.29 5.02 13.83
N GLY A 104 8.40 5.49 14.41
CA GLY A 104 8.70 5.35 15.84
C GLY A 104 8.83 3.90 16.35
N ASP A 105 8.95 2.92 15.46
CA ASP A 105 8.78 1.50 15.78
C ASP A 105 9.89 0.59 15.24
N GLY A 106 11.06 1.17 14.93
CA GLY A 106 12.24 0.43 14.50
C GLY A 106 12.34 0.20 12.99
N MET A 107 11.48 0.85 12.20
CA MET A 107 11.77 1.09 10.78
C MET A 107 13.08 1.87 10.63
N GLN A 108 13.87 1.53 9.60
CA GLN A 108 15.24 2.03 9.44
C GLN A 108 15.45 2.78 8.13
N ALA A 109 14.80 2.36 7.05
CA ALA A 109 15.00 2.94 5.73
C ALA A 109 13.70 2.97 4.93
N VAL A 110 13.67 3.84 3.92
CA VAL A 110 12.51 4.07 3.05
C VAL A 110 12.93 3.88 1.60
N PHE A 111 12.09 3.20 0.82
CA PHE A 111 12.11 3.25 -0.63
C PHE A 111 10.81 3.90 -1.11
N LEU A 112 10.91 4.85 -2.05
CA LEU A 112 9.78 5.65 -2.53
C LEU A 112 9.32 5.18 -3.91
N ALA A 113 8.00 5.15 -4.10
CA ALA A 113 7.30 4.77 -5.33
C ALA A 113 6.20 5.81 -5.64
N CYS A 114 5.40 5.59 -6.69
CA CYS A 114 4.32 6.51 -7.06
C CYS A 114 2.97 6.18 -6.39
N GLY A 115 2.82 4.99 -5.82
CA GLY A 115 1.57 4.58 -5.20
C GLY A 115 1.59 3.20 -4.55
N GLY A 116 0.43 2.76 -4.08
CA GLY A 116 0.32 1.55 -3.24
C GLY A 116 0.62 0.23 -3.97
N ALA A 117 0.23 0.10 -5.24
CA ALA A 117 0.52 -1.12 -6.00
C ALA A 117 2.03 -1.29 -6.23
N GLU A 118 2.72 -0.22 -6.63
CA GLU A 118 4.18 -0.21 -6.72
C GLU A 118 4.85 -0.46 -5.36
N ALA A 119 4.33 0.13 -4.28
CA ALA A 119 4.83 -0.15 -2.93
C ALA A 119 4.76 -1.64 -2.58
N ASN A 120 3.65 -2.32 -2.91
CA ASN A 120 3.53 -3.75 -2.65
C ASN A 120 4.41 -4.60 -3.59
N GLU A 121 4.57 -4.22 -4.86
CA GLU A 121 5.59 -4.83 -5.75
C GLU A 121 6.99 -4.74 -5.13
N SER A 122 7.36 -3.56 -4.61
CA SER A 122 8.62 -3.36 -3.88
C SER A 122 8.70 -4.22 -2.62
N ALA A 123 7.62 -4.32 -1.85
CA ALA A 123 7.58 -5.14 -0.63
C ALA A 123 7.81 -6.62 -0.92
N PHE A 124 7.15 -7.19 -1.93
CA PHE A 124 7.32 -8.59 -2.31
C PHE A 124 8.74 -8.87 -2.83
N LYS A 125 9.27 -8.00 -3.69
CA LYS A 125 10.66 -8.13 -4.16
C LYS A 125 11.66 -8.00 -3.02
N THR A 126 11.42 -7.10 -2.06
CA THR A 126 12.28 -6.93 -0.88
C THR A 126 12.25 -8.15 0.03
N ALA A 127 11.08 -8.74 0.27
CA ALA A 127 10.97 -9.96 1.06
C ALA A 127 11.72 -11.13 0.43
N ARG A 128 11.58 -11.34 -0.89
CA ARG A 128 12.33 -12.36 -1.63
C ARG A 128 13.83 -12.09 -1.64
N PHE A 129 14.22 -10.83 -1.82
CA PHE A 129 15.61 -10.40 -1.78
C PHE A 129 16.24 -10.68 -0.42
N TYR A 130 15.56 -10.32 0.66
CA TYR A 130 16.00 -10.56 2.04
C TYR A 130 16.36 -12.04 2.26
N TRP A 131 15.48 -12.96 1.87
CA TRP A 131 15.76 -14.39 2.08
C TRP A 131 16.88 -14.93 1.20
N LYS A 132 17.01 -14.44 -0.04
CA LYS A 132 18.17 -14.77 -0.89
C LYS A 132 19.48 -14.27 -0.28
N ALA A 133 19.50 -13.02 0.22
CA ALA A 133 20.64 -12.45 0.93
C ALA A 133 20.99 -13.24 2.22
N ARG A 134 19.99 -13.88 2.85
CA ARG A 134 20.15 -14.75 4.02
C ARG A 134 20.43 -16.22 3.68
N GLY A 135 20.69 -16.55 2.42
CA GLY A 135 21.02 -17.92 2.00
C GLY A 135 19.84 -18.89 1.96
N LYS A 136 18.60 -18.39 1.96
CA LYS A 136 17.35 -19.17 1.86
C LYS A 136 16.63 -18.87 0.53
N PRO A 137 17.17 -19.28 -0.62
CA PRO A 137 16.71 -18.81 -1.94
C PRO A 137 15.29 -19.28 -2.33
N ASP A 138 14.79 -20.34 -1.69
CA ASP A 138 13.48 -20.94 -1.92
C ASP A 138 12.35 -20.31 -1.09
N LYS A 139 12.68 -19.42 -0.14
CA LYS A 139 11.68 -18.62 0.60
C LYS A 139 11.20 -17.47 -0.28
N PHE A 140 10.22 -17.75 -1.15
CA PHE A 140 9.66 -16.76 -2.08
C PHE A 140 8.13 -16.61 -2.04
N LYS A 141 7.41 -17.55 -1.42
CA LYS A 141 5.95 -17.53 -1.39
C LYS A 141 5.44 -16.44 -0.45
N ILE A 142 4.30 -15.85 -0.79
CA ILE A 142 3.63 -14.80 -0.02
C ILE A 142 2.25 -15.31 0.37
N ILE A 143 1.95 -15.28 1.66
CA ILE A 143 0.60 -15.56 2.16
C ILE A 143 -0.15 -14.24 2.27
N ALA A 144 -1.28 -14.15 1.61
CA ALA A 144 -2.24 -13.05 1.67
C ALA A 144 -3.60 -13.57 2.16
N ARG A 145 -4.59 -12.68 2.27
CA ARG A 145 -5.90 -13.03 2.82
C ARG A 145 -7.01 -12.86 1.79
N GLN A 146 -8.03 -13.69 1.88
CA GLN A 146 -9.33 -13.42 1.25
C GLN A 146 -9.85 -12.05 1.69
N HIS A 147 -10.54 -11.35 0.78
CA HIS A 147 -11.00 -9.96 0.93
C HIS A 147 -9.91 -8.87 1.00
N GLY A 148 -8.62 -9.22 1.04
CA GLY A 148 -7.54 -8.23 1.01
C GLY A 148 -7.42 -7.51 -0.33
N TYR A 149 -7.04 -6.23 -0.31
CA TYR A 149 -6.71 -5.44 -1.49
C TYR A 149 -5.29 -4.88 -1.37
N HIS A 150 -4.41 -5.32 -2.27
CA HIS A 150 -3.00 -4.93 -2.28
C HIS A 150 -2.58 -4.20 -3.57
N GLY A 151 -3.55 -3.90 -4.45
CA GLY A 151 -3.33 -3.24 -5.75
C GLY A 151 -3.64 -4.14 -6.94
N VAL A 152 -3.35 -3.63 -8.14
CA VAL A 152 -3.75 -4.22 -9.43
C VAL A 152 -2.61 -4.37 -10.45
N THR A 153 -1.34 -4.16 -10.06
CA THR A 153 -0.19 -4.67 -10.84
C THR A 153 -0.13 -6.19 -10.69
N LEU A 154 0.60 -6.92 -11.55
CA LEU A 154 0.49 -8.39 -11.58
C LEU A 154 0.81 -9.09 -10.24
N GLN A 155 1.82 -8.69 -9.47
CA GLN A 155 2.09 -9.32 -8.17
C GLN A 155 1.12 -8.80 -7.09
N ALA A 156 0.84 -7.50 -7.08
CA ALA A 156 -0.14 -6.89 -6.18
C ALA A 156 -1.55 -7.50 -6.33
N MET A 157 -2.03 -7.65 -7.56
CA MET A 157 -3.28 -8.31 -7.93
C MET A 157 -3.27 -9.78 -7.50
N SER A 158 -2.11 -10.46 -7.61
CA SER A 158 -1.97 -11.84 -7.17
C SER A 158 -2.07 -12.00 -5.66
N ALA A 159 -1.73 -10.96 -4.88
CA ALA A 159 -1.97 -10.88 -3.44
C ALA A 159 -3.39 -10.41 -3.09
N THR A 160 -4.01 -9.53 -3.90
CA THR A 160 -5.41 -9.10 -3.73
C THR A 160 -6.34 -10.32 -3.71
N GLY A 161 -7.05 -10.54 -2.61
CA GLY A 161 -7.86 -11.72 -2.31
C GLY A 161 -9.32 -11.62 -2.77
N MET A 162 -9.56 -11.01 -3.92
CA MET A 162 -10.90 -10.75 -4.47
C MET A 162 -10.99 -11.22 -5.92
N GLY A 163 -11.71 -12.32 -6.15
CA GLY A 163 -11.74 -13.01 -7.45
C GLY A 163 -12.21 -12.15 -8.65
N ALA A 164 -13.01 -11.11 -8.40
CA ALA A 164 -13.40 -10.15 -9.44
C ALA A 164 -12.20 -9.45 -10.09
N TYR A 165 -11.11 -9.25 -9.36
CA TYR A 165 -9.88 -8.65 -9.88
C TYR A 165 -9.01 -9.64 -10.67
N TRP A 166 -9.33 -10.94 -10.67
CA TRP A 166 -8.52 -11.96 -11.35
C TRP A 166 -9.09 -12.38 -12.70
N LYS A 167 -10.42 -12.49 -12.80
CA LYS A 167 -11.16 -13.16 -13.89
C LYS A 167 -10.67 -12.86 -15.31
N MET A 168 -10.26 -11.62 -15.60
CA MET A 168 -9.84 -11.19 -16.94
C MET A 168 -8.31 -11.11 -17.14
N PHE A 169 -7.52 -11.43 -16.11
CA PHE A 169 -6.06 -11.30 -16.08
C PHE A 169 -5.33 -12.58 -15.68
N GLU A 170 -6.06 -13.67 -15.43
CA GLU A 170 -5.45 -14.98 -15.14
C GLU A 170 -4.62 -15.49 -16.34
N PRO A 171 -3.54 -16.25 -16.09
CA PRO A 171 -3.11 -16.78 -14.78
C PRO A 171 -2.41 -15.74 -13.88
N ARG A 172 -2.61 -15.88 -12.56
CA ARG A 172 -1.91 -15.08 -11.53
C ARG A 172 -0.42 -15.43 -11.45
N VAL A 173 0.36 -14.53 -10.87
CA VAL A 173 1.78 -14.79 -10.57
C VAL A 173 1.87 -15.95 -9.56
N PRO A 174 2.70 -16.97 -9.81
CA PRO A 174 2.90 -18.07 -8.88
C PRO A 174 3.46 -17.63 -7.52
N GLY A 175 3.22 -18.44 -6.49
CA GLY A 175 3.75 -18.21 -5.15
C GLY A 175 2.93 -17.26 -4.28
N PHE A 176 1.68 -16.97 -4.64
CA PHE A 176 0.74 -16.24 -3.79
C PHE A 176 -0.37 -17.19 -3.30
N VAL A 177 -0.48 -17.33 -1.98
CA VAL A 177 -1.41 -18.22 -1.29
C VAL A 177 -2.40 -17.40 -0.49
N HIS A 178 -3.69 -17.74 -0.54
CA HIS A 178 -4.73 -17.04 0.21
C HIS A 178 -5.26 -17.89 1.36
N VAL A 179 -5.38 -17.28 2.53
CA VAL A 179 -6.06 -17.84 3.71
C VAL A 179 -7.32 -17.05 4.03
N PRO A 180 -8.26 -17.61 4.81
CA PRO A 180 -9.37 -16.85 5.36
C PRO A 180 -8.89 -15.62 6.15
N THR A 181 -9.68 -14.54 6.17
CA THR A 181 -9.38 -13.38 7.00
C THR A 181 -9.96 -13.55 8.42
N CYS A 182 -9.43 -12.79 9.38
CA CYS A 182 -10.14 -12.53 10.63
C CYS A 182 -11.35 -11.63 10.33
N TYR A 183 -12.56 -12.22 10.34
CA TYR A 183 -13.81 -11.49 10.15
C TYR A 183 -14.75 -11.84 11.30
N PRO A 184 -14.71 -11.11 12.44
CA PRO A 184 -15.42 -11.50 13.66
C PRO A 184 -16.92 -11.78 13.46
N TYR A 185 -17.58 -11.02 12.58
CA TYR A 185 -19.01 -11.19 12.27
C TYR A 185 -19.33 -12.44 11.42
N ARG A 186 -18.38 -12.95 10.63
CA ARG A 186 -18.59 -14.08 9.70
C ARG A 186 -17.53 -15.17 9.85
N GLN A 187 -16.86 -15.24 10.99
CA GLN A 187 -15.73 -16.13 11.20
C GLN A 187 -16.21 -17.58 11.11
N GLN A 188 -15.47 -18.39 10.35
CA GLN A 188 -15.68 -19.84 10.25
C GLN A 188 -14.48 -20.58 10.85
N GLY A 189 -14.69 -21.86 11.21
CA GLY A 189 -13.61 -22.74 11.68
C GLY A 189 -13.09 -22.45 13.10
N VAL A 190 -13.81 -21.66 13.90
CA VAL A 190 -13.44 -21.37 15.29
C VAL A 190 -13.60 -22.64 16.14
N ARG A 191 -12.53 -23.08 16.82
CA ARG A 191 -12.56 -24.25 17.72
C ARG A 191 -13.15 -23.87 19.08
N PRO A 192 -13.68 -24.82 19.88
CA PRO A 192 -14.13 -24.52 21.23
C PRO A 192 -13.04 -23.84 22.08
N GLY A 193 -13.37 -22.69 22.68
CA GLY A 193 -12.45 -21.90 23.50
C GLY A 193 -11.53 -20.95 22.73
N GLU A 194 -11.68 -20.87 21.40
CA GLU A 194 -10.89 -20.02 20.53
C GLU A 194 -11.63 -18.71 20.17
N SER A 195 -10.91 -17.60 20.05
CA SER A 195 -11.43 -16.36 19.48
C SER A 195 -11.39 -16.38 17.94
N ALA A 196 -12.06 -15.42 17.29
CA ALA A 196 -11.93 -15.27 15.84
C ALA A 196 -10.50 -14.92 15.39
N GLY A 197 -9.75 -14.15 16.19
CA GLY A 197 -8.36 -13.81 15.92
C GLY A 197 -7.42 -15.00 16.04
N GLN A 198 -7.60 -15.82 17.07
CA GLN A 198 -6.85 -17.07 17.23
C GLN A 198 -7.12 -18.05 16.08
N ALA A 199 -8.39 -18.22 15.69
CA ALA A 199 -8.76 -19.06 14.56
C ALA A 199 -8.06 -18.60 13.27
N ALA A 200 -8.14 -17.30 12.95
CA ALA A 200 -7.52 -16.76 11.75
C ALA A 200 -5.98 -16.82 11.78
N ALA A 201 -5.35 -16.62 12.93
CA ALA A 201 -3.90 -16.76 13.08
C ALA A 201 -3.46 -18.23 12.92
N ARG A 202 -4.25 -19.18 13.41
CA ARG A 202 -4.02 -20.61 13.19
C ARG A 202 -4.12 -20.98 11.72
N GLU A 203 -5.10 -20.48 10.97
CA GLU A 203 -5.20 -20.72 9.52
C GLU A 203 -3.96 -20.24 8.76
N ILE A 204 -3.34 -19.14 9.21
CA ILE A 204 -2.05 -18.67 8.68
C ILE A 204 -0.93 -19.67 9.00
N GLU A 205 -0.83 -20.13 10.26
CA GLU A 205 0.18 -21.11 10.67
C GLU A 205 0.03 -22.43 9.90
N GLU A 206 -1.20 -22.95 9.77
CA GLU A 206 -1.50 -24.17 9.01
C GLU A 206 -1.16 -24.02 7.52
N ALA A 207 -1.35 -22.83 6.94
CA ALA A 207 -0.91 -22.54 5.58
C ALA A 207 0.62 -22.49 5.43
N ILE A 208 1.33 -21.89 6.39
CA ILE A 208 2.80 -21.88 6.40
C ILE A 208 3.33 -23.32 6.45
N LEU A 209 2.77 -24.16 7.34
CA LEU A 209 3.16 -25.57 7.47
C LEU A 209 2.87 -26.37 6.19
N ARG A 210 1.69 -26.16 5.58
CA ARG A 210 1.29 -26.84 4.34
C ARG A 210 2.17 -26.47 3.15
N GLU A 211 2.54 -25.20 3.02
CA GLU A 211 3.40 -24.74 1.92
C GLU A 211 4.87 -25.11 2.13
N GLY A 212 5.25 -25.48 3.36
CA GLY A 212 6.62 -25.65 3.81
C GLY A 212 7.18 -24.33 4.34
N PRO A 213 7.50 -24.22 5.64
CA PRO A 213 8.01 -22.97 6.24
C PRO A 213 9.24 -22.41 5.52
N ASP A 214 10.12 -23.28 5.02
CA ASP A 214 11.31 -22.91 4.25
C ASP A 214 11.02 -22.41 2.82
N THR A 215 9.75 -22.26 2.44
CA THR A 215 9.35 -21.67 1.15
C THR A 215 8.55 -20.38 1.29
N VAL A 216 8.06 -20.06 2.50
CA VAL A 216 7.25 -18.87 2.75
C VAL A 216 8.15 -17.70 3.13
N ALA A 217 8.15 -16.66 2.29
CA ALA A 217 8.92 -15.45 2.48
C ALA A 217 8.25 -14.48 3.46
N ALA A 218 6.94 -14.27 3.27
CA ALA A 218 6.21 -13.26 4.01
C ALA A 218 4.72 -13.57 4.13
N PHE A 219 4.09 -12.99 5.14
CA PHE A 219 2.67 -12.77 5.24
C PHE A 219 2.37 -11.28 5.03
N ILE A 220 1.40 -10.95 4.19
CA ILE A 220 0.93 -9.58 3.96
C ILE A 220 -0.50 -9.41 4.48
N GLY A 221 -0.77 -8.26 5.11
CA GLY A 221 -2.14 -7.85 5.39
C GLY A 221 -2.28 -6.35 5.66
N GLU A 222 -3.41 -5.81 5.22
CA GLU A 222 -3.92 -4.52 5.69
C GLU A 222 -4.31 -4.65 7.18
N PRO A 223 -3.87 -3.75 8.07
CA PRO A 223 -4.24 -3.77 9.49
C PRO A 223 -5.76 -3.85 9.71
N ILE A 224 -6.50 -3.12 8.88
CA ILE A 224 -7.96 -3.15 8.73
C ILE A 224 -8.21 -3.19 7.21
N HIS A 225 -8.99 -4.15 6.73
CA HIS A 225 -9.31 -4.22 5.29
C HIS A 225 -10.06 -2.98 4.85
N GLY A 226 -9.59 -2.29 3.81
CA GLY A 226 -10.33 -1.16 3.23
C GLY A 226 -11.33 -1.63 2.20
N GLY A 227 -10.84 -1.89 0.97
CA GLY A 227 -11.66 -2.29 -0.17
C GLY A 227 -12.43 -3.60 0.02
N GLY A 228 -11.97 -4.46 0.94
CA GLY A 228 -12.65 -5.69 1.34
C GLY A 228 -13.92 -5.49 2.18
N GLY A 229 -14.23 -4.26 2.58
CA GLY A 229 -15.47 -3.91 3.30
C GLY A 229 -15.27 -3.44 4.74
N VAL A 230 -14.20 -2.68 5.02
CA VAL A 230 -13.94 -2.10 6.36
C VAL A 230 -13.98 -3.17 7.46
N ILE A 231 -13.22 -4.24 7.28
CA ILE A 231 -13.22 -5.39 8.18
C ILE A 231 -12.14 -5.19 9.25
N TYR A 232 -12.60 -4.85 10.46
CA TYR A 232 -11.76 -4.75 11.65
C TYR A 232 -11.52 -6.16 12.25
N PRO A 233 -10.26 -6.58 12.47
CA PRO A 233 -9.97 -7.87 13.12
C PRO A 233 -10.22 -7.80 14.63
N THR A 234 -10.31 -8.94 15.33
CA THR A 234 -10.26 -8.90 16.80
C THR A 234 -8.88 -8.47 17.30
N ASP A 235 -8.82 -7.83 18.47
CA ASP A 235 -7.57 -7.23 18.98
C ASP A 235 -6.44 -8.21 19.25
N ASP A 236 -6.78 -9.48 19.46
CA ASP A 236 -5.80 -10.54 19.64
C ASP A 236 -5.23 -11.09 18.33
N TYR A 237 -5.79 -10.74 17.16
CA TYR A 237 -5.35 -11.25 15.86
C TYR A 237 -3.90 -10.86 15.52
N TRP A 238 -3.58 -9.57 15.48
CA TRP A 238 -2.27 -9.10 15.04
C TRP A 238 -1.10 -9.56 15.93
N PRO A 239 -1.23 -9.53 17.28
CA PRO A 239 -0.20 -10.11 18.15
C PRO A 239 0.06 -11.60 17.83
N ARG A 240 -0.99 -12.38 17.58
CA ARG A 240 -0.87 -13.80 17.22
C ARG A 240 -0.25 -14.01 15.85
N VAL A 241 -0.63 -13.21 14.85
CA VAL A 241 0.02 -13.25 13.52
C VAL A 241 1.51 -12.96 13.65
N ARG A 242 1.90 -11.99 14.47
CA ARG A 242 3.31 -11.67 14.71
C ARG A 242 4.05 -12.86 15.33
N GLU A 243 3.48 -13.48 16.36
CA GLU A 243 4.04 -14.68 17.00
C GLU A 243 4.25 -15.82 15.99
N VAL A 244 3.24 -16.10 15.16
CA VAL A 244 3.30 -17.13 14.11
C VAL A 244 4.40 -16.80 13.10
N CYS A 245 4.44 -15.58 12.58
CA CYS A 245 5.44 -15.16 11.61
C CYS A 245 6.87 -15.28 12.19
N THR A 246 7.06 -14.88 13.44
CA THR A 246 8.36 -15.01 14.12
C THR A 246 8.77 -16.46 14.32
N ARG A 247 7.84 -17.35 14.72
CA ARG A 247 8.13 -18.77 14.96
C ARG A 247 8.63 -19.50 13.71
N HIS A 248 8.15 -19.09 12.54
CA HIS A 248 8.41 -19.78 11.26
C HIS A 248 9.37 -19.06 10.33
N ASP A 249 10.11 -18.05 10.83
CA ASP A 249 10.98 -17.22 9.99
C ASP A 249 10.22 -16.67 8.77
N VAL A 250 9.08 -16.02 9.00
CA VAL A 250 8.26 -15.38 7.96
C VAL A 250 8.23 -13.87 8.23
N LEU A 251 8.51 -13.06 7.20
CA LEU A 251 8.43 -11.62 7.32
C LEU A 251 6.96 -11.17 7.41
N LEU A 252 6.69 -10.16 8.22
CA LEU A 252 5.38 -9.49 8.28
C LEU A 252 5.40 -8.23 7.42
N ILE A 253 4.54 -8.18 6.41
CA ILE A 253 4.29 -7.00 5.59
C ILE A 253 2.96 -6.37 6.06
N ALA A 254 3.02 -5.17 6.65
CA ALA A 254 1.83 -4.38 6.94
C ALA A 254 1.52 -3.48 5.75
N ASP A 255 0.37 -3.70 5.11
CA ASP A 255 -0.13 -2.82 4.06
C ASP A 255 -0.92 -1.65 4.70
N GLU A 256 -0.20 -0.57 5.00
CA GLU A 256 -0.74 0.65 5.61
C GLU A 256 -1.09 1.70 4.54
N VAL A 257 -1.34 1.28 3.29
CA VAL A 257 -1.73 2.19 2.21
C VAL A 257 -2.99 2.96 2.56
N ILE A 258 -3.99 2.35 3.21
CA ILE A 258 -5.20 3.06 3.69
C ILE A 258 -5.05 3.51 5.15
N THR A 259 -4.59 2.61 6.00
CA THR A 259 -4.66 2.79 7.46
C THR A 259 -3.55 3.67 8.02
N GLY A 260 -2.52 3.97 7.22
CA GLY A 260 -1.46 4.90 7.56
C GLY A 260 -1.90 6.36 7.54
N PHE A 261 -1.00 7.22 8.03
CA PHE A 261 -1.15 8.67 8.10
C PHE A 261 -2.44 9.11 8.80
N CYS A 262 -2.62 8.65 10.04
CA CYS A 262 -3.66 9.10 10.97
C CYS A 262 -5.08 8.62 10.68
N ARG A 263 -5.31 7.78 9.66
CA ARG A 263 -6.66 7.27 9.30
C ARG A 263 -7.39 6.62 10.48
N THR A 264 -6.66 5.93 11.35
CA THR A 264 -7.22 5.21 12.52
C THR A 264 -6.97 5.92 13.85
N GLY A 265 -6.58 7.20 13.82
CA GLY A 265 -6.20 7.97 15.02
C GLY A 265 -4.75 7.78 15.49
N ARG A 266 -3.97 6.91 14.83
CA ARG A 266 -2.51 6.77 14.98
C ARG A 266 -1.83 6.95 13.63
N TRP A 267 -0.54 7.32 13.64
CA TRP A 267 0.26 7.42 12.41
C TRP A 267 0.18 6.15 11.56
N PHE A 268 0.24 4.97 12.18
CA PHE A 268 0.08 3.69 11.53
C PHE A 268 -0.79 2.78 12.42
N ALA A 269 -1.74 2.06 11.82
CA ALA A 269 -2.71 1.27 12.57
C ALA A 269 -2.11 0.09 13.34
N MET A 270 -0.99 -0.49 12.88
CA MET A 270 -0.30 -1.56 13.61
C MET A 270 0.09 -1.17 15.05
N HIS A 271 0.23 0.13 15.33
CA HIS A 271 0.50 0.65 16.68
C HIS A 271 -0.65 0.42 17.67
N HIS A 272 -1.89 0.20 17.21
CA HIS A 272 -3.01 -0.14 18.11
C HIS A 272 -2.78 -1.46 18.84
N TRP A 273 -2.06 -2.40 18.22
CA TRP A 273 -1.77 -3.72 18.77
C TRP A 273 -0.31 -3.89 19.20
N ASN A 274 0.49 -2.81 19.18
CA ASN A 274 1.92 -2.82 19.48
C ASN A 274 2.71 -3.86 18.65
N VAL A 275 2.28 -4.08 17.40
CA VAL A 275 2.93 -5.03 16.49
C VAL A 275 3.84 -4.29 15.53
N ARG A 276 5.07 -4.79 15.40
CA ARG A 276 6.07 -4.27 14.48
C ARG A 276 6.15 -5.13 13.22
N PRO A 277 5.82 -4.60 12.04
CA PRO A 277 6.07 -5.31 10.79
C PRO A 277 7.57 -5.30 10.46
N ASP A 278 7.97 -6.15 9.52
CA ASP A 278 9.33 -6.15 8.95
C ASP A 278 9.42 -5.19 7.75
N ILE A 279 8.31 -5.07 7.01
CA ILE A 279 8.14 -4.14 5.89
C ILE A 279 6.77 -3.48 6.05
N ARG A 280 6.69 -2.16 5.86
CA ARG A 280 5.44 -1.41 5.83
C ARG A 280 5.25 -0.79 4.46
N ALA A 281 4.20 -1.16 3.74
CA ALA A 281 3.80 -0.46 2.52
C ALA A 281 2.91 0.74 2.87
N PHE A 282 3.07 1.85 2.16
CA PHE A 282 2.30 3.08 2.38
C PHE A 282 2.06 3.85 1.06
N ALA A 283 0.97 4.62 1.00
CA ALA A 283 0.66 5.58 -0.07
C ALA A 283 -0.48 6.49 0.40
N LYS A 284 -1.36 6.93 -0.50
CA LYS A 284 -2.62 7.65 -0.24
C LYS A 284 -2.44 8.85 0.71
N GLY A 285 -2.64 8.65 2.01
CA GLY A 285 -2.59 9.69 3.03
C GLY A 285 -1.25 10.41 3.14
N VAL A 286 -0.15 9.80 2.66
CA VAL A 286 1.20 10.40 2.70
C VAL A 286 1.27 11.79 2.06
N THR A 287 0.56 11.99 0.95
CA THR A 287 0.44 13.29 0.25
C THR A 287 -0.99 13.83 0.29
N SER A 288 -1.87 13.16 1.02
CA SER A 288 -3.31 13.33 0.94
C SER A 288 -3.88 13.35 -0.50
N GLY A 289 -3.27 12.60 -1.42
CA GLY A 289 -3.67 12.57 -2.84
C GLY A 289 -3.31 13.81 -3.67
N TYR A 290 -2.61 14.81 -3.10
CA TYR A 290 -2.23 16.03 -3.84
C TYR A 290 -1.22 15.75 -4.96
N LEU A 291 -0.31 14.80 -4.74
CA LEU A 291 0.62 14.28 -5.74
C LEU A 291 0.82 12.77 -5.55
N PRO A 292 1.10 12.01 -6.62
CA PRO A 292 1.31 10.57 -6.54
C PRO A 292 2.59 10.25 -5.75
N LEU A 293 2.44 9.52 -4.64
CA LEU A 293 3.53 9.02 -3.83
C LEU A 293 3.09 7.79 -3.04
N GLY A 294 4.02 6.85 -2.91
CA GLY A 294 3.95 5.72 -2.00
C GLY A 294 5.34 5.22 -1.67
N GLY A 295 5.43 4.05 -1.08
CA GLY A 295 6.71 3.43 -0.80
C GLY A 295 6.63 2.33 0.23
N ILE A 296 7.82 1.83 0.58
CA ILE A 296 7.98 0.91 1.69
C ILE A 296 8.91 1.50 2.74
N MET A 297 8.62 1.23 4.01
CA MET A 297 9.58 1.32 5.09
C MET A 297 10.06 -0.09 5.42
N VAL A 298 11.35 -0.25 5.71
CA VAL A 298 11.94 -1.55 6.05
C VAL A 298 12.61 -1.51 7.41
N SER A 299 12.53 -2.61 8.15
CA SER A 299 13.20 -2.78 9.44
C SER A 299 14.73 -2.76 9.27
N LYS A 300 15.44 -2.56 10.40
CA LYS A 300 16.90 -2.64 10.42
C LYS A 300 17.42 -3.98 9.88
N ALA A 301 16.80 -5.10 10.25
CA ALA A 301 17.24 -6.42 9.79
C ALA A 301 17.15 -6.57 8.26
N VAL A 302 16.10 -6.02 7.64
CA VAL A 302 15.94 -6.01 6.19
C VAL A 302 16.97 -5.09 5.53
N LYS A 303 17.18 -3.89 6.09
CA LYS A 303 18.18 -2.94 5.58
C LYS A 303 19.61 -3.49 5.67
N ASP A 304 19.97 -4.10 6.80
CA ASP A 304 21.28 -4.69 7.00
C ASP A 304 21.52 -5.81 5.98
N ALA A 305 20.53 -6.68 5.74
CA ALA A 305 20.64 -7.72 4.71
C ALA A 305 20.87 -7.13 3.30
N MET A 306 20.23 -6.00 2.97
CA MET A 306 20.47 -5.29 1.71
C MET A 306 21.88 -4.71 1.60
N ASP A 307 22.48 -4.27 2.70
CA ASP A 307 23.82 -3.66 2.70
C ASP A 307 24.95 -4.70 2.67
N THR A 308 24.67 -5.94 3.09
CA THR A 308 25.68 -7.00 3.19
C THR A 308 25.86 -7.84 1.93
N VAL A 309 25.00 -7.71 0.93
CA VAL A 309 25.17 -8.45 -0.34
C VAL A 309 26.36 -7.91 -1.13
N LYS A 310 26.89 -8.75 -2.02
CA LYS A 310 27.94 -8.31 -2.95
C LYS A 310 27.36 -7.35 -4.00
N PRO A 311 28.17 -6.45 -4.60
CA PRO A 311 27.69 -5.50 -5.61
C PRO A 311 26.98 -6.14 -6.81
N GLU A 312 27.30 -7.37 -7.19
CA GLU A 312 26.65 -8.13 -8.27
C GLU A 312 25.23 -8.60 -7.90
N ASP A 313 24.97 -8.80 -6.61
CA ASP A 313 23.69 -9.24 -6.05
C ASP A 313 22.83 -8.06 -5.58
N ARG A 314 23.14 -6.83 -6.02
CA ARG A 314 22.42 -5.62 -5.60
C ARG A 314 20.91 -5.74 -5.84
N TRP A 315 20.12 -5.06 -5.03
CA TRP A 315 18.67 -5.00 -5.20
C TRP A 315 18.29 -4.22 -6.47
N MET A 316 18.23 -4.93 -7.60
CA MET A 316 17.89 -4.39 -8.92
C MET A 316 16.38 -4.09 -9.00
N HIS A 317 15.98 -2.97 -8.41
CA HIS A 317 14.62 -2.47 -8.39
C HIS A 317 14.61 -0.95 -8.31
N ALA A 318 13.81 -0.33 -9.18
CA ALA A 318 13.57 1.11 -9.17
C ALA A 318 12.41 1.43 -10.11
N TYR A 319 11.90 2.65 -9.97
CA TYR A 319 10.99 3.32 -10.90
C TYR A 319 11.60 4.67 -11.29
N THR A 320 11.36 5.15 -12.51
CA THR A 320 11.86 6.45 -12.98
C THR A 320 11.57 7.59 -12.01
N TYR A 321 10.34 7.63 -11.46
CA TYR A 321 9.90 8.70 -10.56
C TYR A 321 10.09 8.40 -9.07
N SER A 322 10.88 7.38 -8.73
CA SER A 322 11.19 7.07 -7.33
C SER A 322 11.85 8.27 -6.67
N GLY A 323 11.23 8.81 -5.61
CA GLY A 323 11.74 9.99 -4.91
C GLY A 323 11.59 11.30 -5.68
N HIS A 324 10.56 11.43 -6.54
CA HIS A 324 10.28 12.67 -7.28
C HIS A 324 10.27 13.89 -6.35
N PRO A 325 11.11 14.93 -6.57
CA PRO A 325 11.30 16.03 -5.63
C PRO A 325 10.00 16.74 -5.25
N ALA A 326 9.16 17.11 -6.23
CA ALA A 326 7.88 17.78 -5.96
C ALA A 326 6.91 16.92 -5.12
N CYS A 327 6.76 15.63 -5.43
CA CYS A 327 5.94 14.72 -4.62
C CYS A 327 6.47 14.61 -3.19
N CYS A 328 7.80 14.58 -3.01
CA CYS A 328 8.42 14.50 -1.69
C CYS A 328 8.33 15.81 -0.89
N ALA A 329 8.28 16.97 -1.57
CA ALA A 329 8.10 18.26 -0.92
C ALA A 329 6.65 18.50 -0.46
N VAL A 330 5.67 17.89 -1.15
CA VAL A 330 4.25 17.92 -0.78
C VAL A 330 3.93 16.99 0.41
N ALA A 331 4.64 15.87 0.53
CA ALA A 331 4.49 14.89 1.61
C ALA A 331 5.10 15.36 2.94
#